data_AF-A0A1A8SCM4-F1
#
_entry.id   AF-A0A1A8SCM4-F1
#
_cell.length_a   1.000
_cell.length_b   1.000
_cell.length_c   1.000
_cell.angle_alpha   90.00
_cell.angle_beta   90.00
_cell.angle_gamma   90.00
#
_symmetry.space_group_name_H-M   'P 1'
#
loop_
_entity.id
_entity.type
_entity.pdbx_description
1 polymer ?
#
loop_
_entity_poly.entity_id
_entity_poly.type
_entity_poly.pdbx_seq_one_letter_code
_entity_poly.pdbx_strand_id
1 'polypeptide(L)'
;QPSVALFLERLRQVVHGAIQRADCSQRKAKPDTGEQSDLLQQRDHLIQEKQLVEGQISELQQRLAELKEHSRYLEQQIQLEEQQLEAKELESSVLRSCTMAQLRDMSRTLQDLITSENRARISICPPPSTLRLQEQEQVLNLSIKEATAKVVMSQRLGSSLRRKVSETETQLLALHEAKLAAISGNDFSSAKELKAEMKAVYLERDRLEALAKRLHSLSSGSSQELAGMKEQRQQLRQELEQREAQHESRLKENAVKYVELLEGRLHSCGCSGLERIWEADLEVCHLFLRGLQLRTPSCSEADIEDLPSAHVGLPIPPCTKEEEDCAMLTALGGRCEAEAADLMERCELISDRLMALEDELHTALLKQDQALTQSLEAEVQQVKSTLQAMLAQLKVEEQEEEEGEELNDLMKNGTLEEEEEEDQYFSDSWDI
;
A
#
# COMPACT_ATOMS: atom_id res chain seq x y z
N GLN A 1 -11.50 24.98 -2.94
CA GLN A 1 -12.37 26.10 -2.50
C GLN A 1 -12.86 26.86 -3.73
N PRO A 2 -14.11 26.62 -4.20
CA PRO A 2 -14.72 27.31 -5.35
C PRO A 2 -15.88 28.26 -4.97
N SER A 3 -16.16 28.49 -3.68
CA SER A 3 -17.41 29.13 -3.23
C SER A 3 -17.49 30.63 -3.49
N VAL A 4 -16.38 31.37 -3.39
CA VAL A 4 -16.37 32.82 -3.56
C VAL A 4 -16.58 33.21 -5.03
N ALA A 5 -15.95 32.49 -5.97
CA ALA A 5 -16.12 32.73 -7.40
C ALA A 5 -17.56 32.51 -7.85
N LEU A 6 -18.18 31.39 -7.45
CA LEU A 6 -19.59 31.11 -7.74
C LEU A 6 -20.54 32.13 -7.10
N PHE A 7 -20.22 32.63 -5.92
CA PHE A 7 -21.00 33.68 -5.27
C PHE A 7 -20.92 35.00 -6.04
N LEU A 8 -19.72 35.42 -6.44
CA LEU A 8 -19.52 36.63 -7.23
C LEU A 8 -20.19 36.53 -8.61
N GLU A 9 -20.15 35.36 -9.25
CA GLU A 9 -20.83 35.07 -10.51
C GLU A 9 -22.36 35.19 -10.37
N ARG A 10 -22.95 34.57 -9.34
CA ARG A 10 -24.38 34.66 -9.03
C ARG A 10 -24.80 36.08 -8.70
N LEU A 11 -24.01 36.78 -7.88
CA LEU A 11 -24.26 38.18 -7.53
C LEU A 11 -24.21 39.05 -8.78
N ARG A 12 -23.24 38.84 -9.66
CA ARG A 12 -23.15 39.52 -10.96
C ARG A 12 -24.41 39.29 -11.79
N GLN A 13 -24.87 38.05 -11.93
CA GLN A 13 -26.08 37.71 -12.70
C GLN A 13 -27.34 38.34 -12.10
N VAL A 14 -27.52 38.27 -10.78
CA VAL A 14 -28.66 38.87 -10.07
C VAL A 14 -28.65 40.40 -10.22
N VAL A 15 -27.49 41.04 -10.09
CA VAL A 15 -27.34 42.49 -10.27
C VAL A 15 -27.64 42.88 -11.72
N HIS A 16 -27.11 42.17 -12.72
CA HIS A 16 -27.41 42.44 -14.13
C HIS A 16 -28.90 42.25 -14.44
N GLY A 17 -29.53 41.19 -13.91
CA GLY A 17 -30.97 40.95 -14.06
C GLY A 17 -31.85 41.96 -13.31
N ALA A 18 -31.37 42.51 -12.19
CA ALA A 18 -32.05 43.59 -11.46
C ALA A 18 -31.94 44.92 -12.23
N ILE A 19 -30.79 45.23 -12.81
CA ILE A 19 -30.58 46.41 -13.66
C ILE A 19 -31.48 46.34 -14.89
N GLN A 20 -31.50 45.21 -15.62
CA GLN A 20 -32.38 45.03 -16.78
C GLN A 20 -33.87 45.18 -16.43
N ARG A 21 -34.31 44.63 -15.28
CA ARG A 21 -35.71 44.80 -14.82
C ARG A 21 -36.01 46.24 -14.39
N ALA A 22 -35.07 46.95 -13.79
CA ALA A 22 -35.21 48.36 -13.44
C ALA A 22 -35.34 49.24 -14.70
N ASP A 23 -34.56 48.95 -15.75
CA ASP A 23 -34.64 49.61 -17.05
C ASP A 23 -35.97 49.31 -17.78
N CYS A 24 -36.54 48.12 -17.61
CA CYS A 24 -37.86 47.75 -18.16
C CYS A 24 -39.06 48.26 -17.33
N SER A 25 -38.86 48.76 -16.10
CA SER A 25 -39.94 49.16 -15.18
C SER A 25 -40.74 50.40 -15.60
N GLN A 26 -40.44 51.01 -16.76
CA GLN A 26 -41.34 51.98 -17.40
C GLN A 26 -42.54 51.34 -18.13
N ARG A 27 -42.66 50.01 -18.20
CA ARG A 27 -43.90 49.35 -18.67
C ARG A 27 -44.32 48.23 -17.71
N LYS A 28 -45.55 48.35 -17.18
CA LYS A 28 -46.20 47.43 -16.22
C LYS A 28 -46.00 45.95 -16.60
N ALA A 29 -45.50 45.15 -15.67
CA ALA A 29 -45.80 43.72 -15.59
C ALA A 29 -45.81 43.27 -14.11
N LYS A 30 -46.86 42.53 -13.73
CA LYS A 30 -47.01 41.87 -12.42
C LYS A 30 -45.92 40.78 -12.27
N PRO A 31 -45.44 40.50 -11.04
CA PRO A 31 -44.53 39.39 -10.81
C PRO A 31 -45.30 38.06 -10.94
N ASP A 32 -44.78 37.18 -11.79
CA ASP A 32 -45.32 35.85 -12.05
C ASP A 32 -45.09 34.94 -10.84
N THR A 33 -46.17 34.44 -10.25
CA THR A 33 -46.14 33.57 -9.06
C THR A 33 -46.12 32.08 -9.45
N GLY A 34 -46.30 31.77 -10.75
CA GLY A 34 -46.29 30.42 -11.29
C GLY A 34 -44.89 29.83 -11.42
N GLU A 35 -43.92 30.61 -11.91
CA GLU A 35 -42.54 30.14 -12.14
C GLU A 35 -41.84 29.64 -10.86
N GLN A 36 -42.14 30.26 -9.72
CA GLN A 36 -41.57 29.85 -8.44
C GLN A 36 -42.16 28.52 -7.93
N SER A 37 -43.40 28.20 -8.29
CA SER A 37 -44.06 26.95 -7.93
C SER A 37 -43.57 25.79 -8.80
N ASP A 38 -43.36 26.03 -10.09
CA ASP A 38 -42.85 25.02 -11.04
C ASP A 38 -41.40 24.64 -10.75
N LEU A 39 -40.56 25.61 -10.37
CA LEU A 39 -39.18 25.34 -9.93
C LEU A 39 -39.11 24.54 -8.63
N LEU A 40 -40.04 24.75 -7.71
CA LEU A 40 -40.15 23.97 -6.48
C LEU A 40 -40.58 22.53 -6.79
N GLN A 41 -41.56 22.32 -7.67
CA GLN A 41 -41.98 20.99 -8.12
C GLN A 41 -40.87 20.24 -8.85
N GLN A 42 -40.12 20.92 -9.74
CA GLN A 42 -38.99 20.33 -10.46
C GLN A 42 -37.85 19.94 -9.49
N ARG A 43 -37.56 20.78 -8.50
CA ARG A 43 -36.59 20.46 -7.44
C ARG A 43 -37.02 19.22 -6.66
N ASP A 44 -38.28 19.14 -6.27
CA ASP A 44 -38.79 18.02 -5.47
C ASP A 44 -38.78 16.71 -6.27
N HIS A 45 -39.05 16.76 -7.58
CA HIS A 45 -38.90 15.61 -8.48
C HIS A 45 -37.44 15.11 -8.56
N LEU A 46 -36.47 16.02 -8.75
CA LEU A 46 -35.04 15.65 -8.76
C LEU A 46 -34.56 15.08 -7.42
N ILE A 47 -35.13 15.55 -6.30
CA ILE A 47 -34.84 14.98 -4.97
C ILE A 47 -35.36 13.54 -4.88
N GLN A 48 -36.56 13.26 -5.40
CA GLN A 48 -37.11 11.91 -5.42
C GLN A 48 -36.30 10.97 -6.32
N GLU A 49 -35.90 11.42 -7.51
CA GLU A 49 -35.03 10.63 -8.40
C GLU A 49 -33.67 10.37 -7.75
N LYS A 50 -33.06 11.39 -7.13
CA LYS A 50 -31.82 11.23 -6.37
C LYS A 50 -31.97 10.18 -5.26
N GLN A 51 -33.05 10.22 -4.49
CA GLN A 51 -33.33 9.24 -3.44
C GLN A 51 -33.50 7.82 -3.99
N LEU A 52 -34.16 7.67 -5.14
CA LEU A 52 -34.30 6.38 -5.81
C LEU A 52 -32.94 5.82 -6.25
N VAL A 53 -32.10 6.67 -6.85
CA VAL A 53 -30.73 6.28 -7.27
C VAL A 53 -29.86 5.95 -6.06
N GLU A 54 -29.94 6.71 -4.97
CA GLU A 54 -29.24 6.38 -3.71
C GLU A 54 -29.69 5.02 -3.14
N GLY A 55 -30.98 4.69 -3.25
CA GLY A 55 -31.51 3.37 -2.90
C GLY A 55 -30.93 2.24 -3.77
N GLN A 56 -30.91 2.43 -5.08
CA GLN A 56 -30.33 1.47 -6.03
C GLN A 56 -28.83 1.28 -5.83
N ILE A 57 -28.09 2.36 -5.56
CA ILE A 57 -26.65 2.30 -5.21
C ILE A 57 -26.46 1.45 -3.95
N SER A 58 -27.31 1.62 -2.94
CA SER A 58 -27.23 0.86 -1.68
C SER A 58 -27.51 -0.63 -1.91
N GLU A 59 -28.53 -0.98 -2.71
CA GLU A 59 -28.85 -2.36 -3.06
C GLU A 59 -27.71 -3.03 -3.86
N LEU A 60 -27.13 -2.31 -4.83
CA LEU A 60 -25.98 -2.80 -5.59
C LEU A 60 -24.73 -2.97 -4.71
N GLN A 61 -24.50 -2.07 -3.75
CA GLN A 61 -23.42 -2.21 -2.78
C GLN A 61 -23.61 -3.45 -1.89
N GLN A 62 -24.84 -3.75 -1.49
CA GLN A 62 -25.16 -4.97 -0.75
C GLN A 62 -24.90 -6.22 -1.59
N ARG A 63 -25.43 -6.29 -2.83
CA ARG A 63 -25.20 -7.42 -3.74
C ARG A 63 -23.71 -7.61 -4.05
N LEU A 64 -22.96 -6.54 -4.20
CA LEU A 64 -21.51 -6.61 -4.38
C LEU A 64 -20.81 -7.20 -3.15
N ALA A 65 -21.26 -6.87 -1.94
CA ALA A 65 -20.74 -7.46 -0.72
C ALA A 65 -21.04 -8.96 -0.64
N GLU A 66 -22.27 -9.37 -0.94
CA GLU A 66 -22.69 -10.79 -0.99
C GLU A 66 -21.87 -11.59 -2.01
N LEU A 67 -21.67 -11.05 -3.22
CA LEU A 67 -20.84 -11.67 -4.25
C LEU A 67 -19.36 -11.73 -3.86
N LYS A 68 -18.82 -10.72 -3.17
CA LYS A 68 -17.44 -10.75 -2.67
C LYS A 68 -17.25 -11.82 -1.60
N GLU A 69 -18.22 -11.99 -0.70
CA GLU A 69 -18.19 -13.08 0.28
C GLU A 69 -18.30 -14.45 -0.41
N HIS A 70 -19.17 -14.57 -1.42
CA HIS A 70 -19.30 -15.82 -2.18
C HIS A 70 -18.04 -16.14 -3.00
N SER A 71 -17.40 -15.14 -3.63
CA SER A 71 -16.10 -15.30 -4.31
C SER A 71 -15.05 -15.81 -3.34
N ARG A 72 -14.93 -15.20 -2.15
CA ARG A 72 -13.98 -15.63 -1.12
C ARG A 72 -14.25 -17.06 -0.64
N TYR A 73 -15.52 -17.44 -0.50
CA TYR A 73 -15.91 -18.80 -0.15
C TYR A 73 -15.49 -19.80 -1.25
N LEU A 74 -15.77 -19.50 -2.52
CA LEU A 74 -15.38 -20.35 -3.64
C LEU A 74 -13.86 -20.46 -3.77
N GLU A 75 -13.13 -19.36 -3.59
CA GLU A 75 -11.66 -19.35 -3.55
C GLU A 75 -11.11 -20.28 -2.46
N GLN A 76 -11.69 -20.26 -1.26
CA GLN A 76 -11.30 -21.19 -0.18
C GLN A 76 -11.62 -22.64 -0.53
N GLN A 77 -12.75 -22.89 -1.19
CA GLN A 77 -13.14 -24.24 -1.60
C GLN A 77 -12.21 -24.78 -2.69
N ILE A 78 -11.89 -23.96 -3.70
CA ILE A 78 -10.94 -24.30 -4.76
C ILE A 78 -9.57 -24.61 -4.15
N GLN A 79 -9.06 -23.78 -3.24
CA GLN A 79 -7.79 -24.03 -2.54
C GLN A 79 -7.79 -25.36 -1.77
N LEU A 80 -8.91 -25.71 -1.12
CA LEU A 80 -9.02 -26.97 -0.41
C LEU A 80 -9.02 -28.17 -1.38
N GLU A 81 -9.72 -28.06 -2.50
CA GLU A 81 -9.75 -29.10 -3.53
C GLU A 81 -8.39 -29.28 -4.22
N GLU A 82 -7.70 -28.17 -4.53
CA GLU A 82 -6.34 -28.15 -5.05
C GLU A 82 -5.36 -28.84 -4.08
N GLN A 83 -5.38 -28.49 -2.80
CA GLN A 83 -4.55 -29.15 -1.78
C GLN A 83 -4.80 -30.65 -1.68
N GLN A 84 -6.07 -31.07 -1.79
CA GLN A 84 -6.42 -32.50 -1.79
C GLN A 84 -5.92 -33.21 -3.04
N LEU A 85 -6.01 -32.56 -4.20
CA LEU A 85 -5.54 -33.10 -5.47
C LEU A 85 -4.02 -33.23 -5.47
N GLU A 86 -3.31 -32.18 -5.06
CA GLU A 86 -1.85 -32.21 -4.86
C GLU A 86 -1.42 -33.32 -3.90
N ALA A 87 -2.12 -33.48 -2.77
CA ALA A 87 -1.83 -34.54 -1.81
C ALA A 87 -2.01 -35.94 -2.42
N LYS A 88 -3.08 -36.16 -3.19
CA LYS A 88 -3.33 -37.44 -3.88
C LYS A 88 -2.31 -37.72 -4.99
N GLU A 89 -1.90 -36.70 -5.73
CA GLU A 89 -0.86 -36.81 -6.76
C GLU A 89 0.50 -37.11 -6.16
N LEU A 90 0.82 -36.45 -5.03
CA LEU A 90 2.03 -36.70 -4.27
C LEU A 90 2.02 -38.13 -3.71
N GLU A 91 0.93 -38.56 -3.07
CA GLU A 91 0.76 -39.93 -2.56
C GLU A 91 0.96 -40.96 -3.69
N SER A 92 0.31 -40.75 -4.84
CA SER A 92 0.43 -41.61 -6.02
C SER A 92 1.86 -41.67 -6.56
N SER A 93 2.58 -40.55 -6.52
CA SER A 93 3.97 -40.45 -6.99
C SER A 93 4.96 -41.10 -6.02
N VAL A 94 4.75 -40.92 -4.71
CA VAL A 94 5.58 -41.54 -3.66
C VAL A 94 5.36 -43.06 -3.64
N LEU A 95 4.12 -43.54 -3.73
CA LEU A 95 3.82 -44.98 -3.81
C LEU A 95 4.45 -45.64 -5.05
N ARG A 96 4.59 -44.90 -6.15
CA ARG A 96 5.23 -45.39 -7.39
C ARG A 96 6.77 -45.44 -7.29
N SER A 97 7.38 -44.56 -6.49
CA SER A 97 8.83 -44.34 -6.44
C SER A 97 9.52 -44.95 -5.22
N CYS A 98 8.77 -45.25 -4.15
CA CYS A 98 9.32 -45.67 -2.87
C CYS A 98 8.78 -47.03 -2.42
N THR A 99 9.65 -47.83 -1.81
CA THR A 99 9.25 -49.06 -1.11
C THR A 99 8.66 -48.75 0.26
N MET A 100 7.88 -49.67 0.83
CA MET A 100 7.31 -49.53 2.18
C MET A 100 8.37 -49.37 3.29
N ALA A 101 9.59 -49.86 3.09
CA ALA A 101 10.70 -49.64 4.03
C ALA A 101 11.23 -48.20 3.94
N GLN A 102 11.42 -47.68 2.72
CA GLN A 102 11.80 -46.29 2.48
C GLN A 102 10.74 -45.32 2.97
N LEU A 103 9.45 -45.59 2.74
CA LEU A 103 8.33 -44.77 3.25
C LEU A 103 8.34 -44.65 4.77
N ARG A 104 8.59 -45.75 5.49
CA ARG A 104 8.70 -45.73 6.96
C ARG A 104 9.93 -44.95 7.42
N ASP A 105 11.03 -45.05 6.68
CA ASP A 105 12.24 -44.30 6.99
C ASP A 105 12.05 -42.80 6.75
N MET A 106 11.51 -42.43 5.59
CA MET A 106 11.10 -41.07 5.23
C MET A 106 10.15 -40.47 6.25
N SER A 107 9.13 -41.23 6.70
CA SER A 107 8.20 -40.77 7.72
C SER A 107 8.91 -40.45 9.04
N ARG A 108 9.87 -41.27 9.48
CA ARG A 108 10.67 -41.00 10.68
C ARG A 108 11.57 -39.78 10.50
N THR A 109 12.29 -39.68 9.38
CA THR A 109 13.20 -38.56 9.12
C THR A 109 12.45 -37.24 8.98
N LEU A 110 11.30 -37.23 8.32
CA LEU A 110 10.43 -36.06 8.19
C LEU A 110 9.85 -35.67 9.55
N GLN A 111 9.42 -36.64 10.36
CA GLN A 111 8.92 -36.35 11.71
C GLN A 111 10.02 -35.72 12.59
N ASP A 112 11.24 -36.23 12.55
CA ASP A 112 12.37 -35.68 13.31
C ASP A 112 12.75 -34.26 12.84
N LEU A 113 12.61 -33.96 11.55
CA LEU A 113 12.84 -32.63 10.97
C LEU A 113 11.72 -31.63 11.31
N ILE A 114 10.45 -32.06 11.24
CA ILE A 114 9.29 -31.23 11.57
C ILE A 114 9.26 -30.93 13.08
N THR A 115 9.67 -31.90 13.91
CA THR A 115 9.77 -31.72 15.37
C THR A 115 11.05 -31.01 15.81
N SER A 116 11.97 -30.73 14.89
CA SER A 116 13.18 -29.97 15.18
C SER A 116 12.84 -28.55 15.61
N GLU A 117 13.08 -28.29 16.89
CA GLU A 117 12.86 -26.98 17.50
C GLU A 117 13.75 -25.89 16.86
N ASN A 118 14.92 -26.26 16.32
CA ASN A 118 15.84 -25.32 15.69
C ASN A 118 15.24 -24.73 14.41
N ARG A 119 14.53 -25.53 13.60
CA ARG A 119 13.88 -25.06 12.36
C ARG A 119 12.80 -24.03 12.65
N ALA A 120 11.96 -24.29 13.64
CA ALA A 120 10.89 -23.37 14.05
C ALA A 120 11.42 -22.06 14.65
N ARG A 121 12.65 -22.07 15.19
CA ARG A 121 13.30 -20.91 15.82
C ARG A 121 14.19 -20.10 14.86
N ILE A 122 14.36 -20.53 13.61
CA ILE A 122 14.99 -19.73 12.55
C ILE A 122 13.90 -18.83 11.95
N SER A 123 13.61 -17.73 12.65
CA SER A 123 12.69 -16.70 12.17
C SER A 123 13.47 -15.41 11.91
N ILE A 124 13.37 -14.92 10.68
CA ILE A 124 14.06 -13.69 10.24
C ILE A 124 13.35 -12.44 10.79
N CYS A 125 12.10 -12.58 11.23
CA CYS A 125 11.31 -11.47 11.76
C CYS A 125 11.87 -10.99 13.12
N PRO A 126 12.14 -9.68 13.28
CA PRO A 126 12.55 -9.13 14.56
C PRO A 126 11.54 -9.43 15.66
N PRO A 127 11.98 -9.74 16.90
CA PRO A 127 11.07 -9.99 18.01
C PRO A 127 10.12 -8.81 18.29
N PRO A 128 8.89 -9.04 18.78
CA PRO A 128 7.97 -7.94 19.12
C PRO A 128 8.50 -6.95 20.16
N SER A 129 9.50 -7.35 20.96
CA SER A 129 10.19 -6.45 21.89
C SER A 129 11.16 -5.50 21.19
N THR A 130 11.81 -5.88 20.08
CA THR A 130 12.68 -4.99 19.31
C THR A 130 11.86 -4.00 18.49
N LEU A 131 10.74 -4.45 17.90
CA LEU A 131 9.81 -3.57 17.18
C LEU A 131 9.25 -2.47 18.09
N ARG A 132 8.81 -2.83 19.31
CA ARG A 132 8.33 -1.85 20.29
C ARG A 132 9.40 -0.84 20.72
N LEU A 133 10.66 -1.29 20.87
CA LEU A 133 11.77 -0.39 21.17
C LEU A 133 12.03 0.58 20.01
N GLN A 134 11.98 0.08 18.77
CA GLN A 134 12.16 0.90 17.57
C GLN A 134 11.05 1.96 17.45
N GLU A 135 9.79 1.57 17.70
CA GLU A 135 8.66 2.51 17.77
C GLU A 135 8.86 3.56 18.87
N GLN A 136 9.31 3.14 20.06
CA GLN A 136 9.60 4.05 21.17
C GLN A 136 10.72 5.04 20.83
N GLU A 137 11.78 4.58 20.16
CA GLU A 137 12.87 5.43 19.69
C GLU A 137 12.37 6.46 18.65
N GLN A 138 11.51 6.05 17.72
CA GLN A 138 10.91 6.94 16.72
C GLN A 138 10.05 8.03 17.38
N VAL A 139 9.18 7.64 18.33
CA VAL A 139 8.36 8.59 19.09
C VAL A 139 9.24 9.57 19.88
N LEU A 140 10.30 9.08 20.52
CA LEU A 140 11.24 9.93 21.25
C LEU A 140 12.01 10.87 20.32
N ASN A 141 12.41 10.42 19.13
CA ASN A 141 13.05 11.27 18.12
C ASN A 141 12.14 12.42 17.67
N LEU A 142 10.84 12.17 17.48
CA LEU A 142 9.87 13.23 17.19
C LEU A 142 9.76 14.23 18.36
N SER A 143 9.73 13.74 19.59
CA SER A 143 9.71 14.58 20.80
C SER A 143 10.97 15.44 20.93
N ILE A 144 12.15 14.87 20.65
CA ILE A 144 13.44 15.59 20.63
C ILE A 144 13.43 16.68 19.55
N LYS A 145 12.92 16.40 18.35
CA LYS A 145 12.80 17.40 17.28
C LYS A 145 11.90 18.57 17.69
N GLU A 146 10.75 18.29 18.31
CA GLU A 146 9.85 19.31 18.82
C GLU A 146 10.48 20.15 19.95
N ALA A 147 11.11 19.48 20.92
CA ALA A 147 11.81 20.13 22.03
C ALA A 147 12.98 21.00 21.53
N THR A 148 13.73 20.52 20.53
CA THR A 148 14.81 21.28 19.87
C THR A 148 14.25 22.55 19.22
N ALA A 149 13.14 22.45 18.47
CA ALA A 149 12.49 23.61 17.89
C ALA A 149 12.03 24.63 18.95
N LYS A 150 11.46 24.16 20.08
CA LYS A 150 11.06 25.02 21.20
C LYS A 150 12.26 25.74 21.82
N VAL A 151 13.38 25.04 22.03
CA VAL A 151 14.61 25.64 22.58
C VAL A 151 15.16 26.70 21.63
N VAL A 152 15.26 26.42 20.33
CA VAL A 152 15.74 27.38 19.32
C VAL A 152 14.86 28.63 19.27
N MET A 153 13.53 28.46 19.31
CA MET A 153 12.59 29.59 19.33
C MET A 153 12.71 30.41 20.62
N SER A 154 12.86 29.75 21.77
CA SER A 154 13.09 30.41 23.07
C SER A 154 14.40 31.21 23.08
N GLN A 155 15.48 30.65 22.52
CA GLN A 155 16.76 31.34 22.36
C GLN A 155 16.64 32.58 21.45
N ARG A 156 15.90 32.47 20.33
CA ARG A 156 15.64 33.59 19.42
C ARG A 156 14.88 34.72 20.12
N LEU A 157 13.83 34.38 20.87
CA LEU A 157 13.07 35.35 21.67
C LEU A 157 13.95 35.99 22.76
N GLY A 158 14.79 35.20 23.42
CA GLY A 158 15.76 35.68 24.41
C GLY A 158 16.76 36.68 23.83
N SER A 159 17.28 36.41 22.64
CA SER A 159 18.16 37.33 21.91
C SER A 159 17.43 38.61 21.51
N SER A 160 16.16 38.53 21.10
CA SER A 160 15.35 39.71 20.79
C SER A 160 15.07 40.57 22.01
N LEU A 161 14.73 39.97 23.16
CA LEU A 161 14.51 40.68 24.42
C LEU A 161 15.78 41.37 24.91
N ARG A 162 16.93 40.68 24.89
CA ARG A 162 18.22 41.29 25.24
C ARG A 162 18.55 42.48 24.37
N ARG A 163 18.32 42.38 23.05
CA ARG A 163 18.50 43.51 22.13
C ARG A 163 17.60 44.70 22.50
N LYS A 164 16.33 44.44 22.83
CA LYS A 164 15.39 45.49 23.28
C LYS A 164 15.82 46.15 24.59
N VAL A 165 16.36 45.39 25.55
CA VAL A 165 16.96 45.96 26.77
C VAL A 165 18.12 46.89 26.40
N SER A 166 19.05 46.46 25.54
CA SER A 166 20.17 47.31 25.09
C SER A 166 19.71 48.56 24.32
N GLU A 167 18.66 48.45 23.49
CA GLU A 167 18.05 49.60 22.82
C GLU A 167 17.51 50.62 23.85
N THR A 168 16.81 50.18 24.90
CA THR A 168 16.33 51.09 25.95
C THR A 168 17.46 51.74 26.76
N GLU A 169 18.59 51.05 26.94
CA GLU A 169 19.78 51.63 27.57
C GLU A 169 20.37 52.75 26.71
N THR A 170 20.47 52.55 25.39
CA THR A 170 20.91 53.61 24.47
C THR A 170 19.93 54.78 24.42
N GLN A 171 18.63 54.52 24.46
CA GLN A 171 17.59 55.55 24.53
C GLN A 171 17.72 56.39 25.82
N LEU A 172 18.01 55.75 26.96
CA LEU A 172 18.24 56.46 28.21
C LEU A 172 19.44 57.42 28.13
N LEU A 173 20.54 57.00 27.48
CA LEU A 173 21.70 57.87 27.27
C LEU A 173 21.32 59.10 26.43
N ALA A 174 20.61 58.90 25.32
CA ALA A 174 20.15 60.00 24.47
C ALA A 174 19.19 60.96 25.20
N LEU A 175 18.28 60.45 26.03
CA LEU A 175 17.38 61.28 26.84
C LEU A 175 18.13 62.07 27.93
N HIS A 176 19.17 61.50 28.54
CA HIS A 176 20.05 62.23 29.46
C HIS A 176 20.76 63.38 28.75
N GLU A 177 21.31 63.15 27.56
CA GLU A 177 21.97 64.18 26.74
C GLU A 177 20.99 65.30 26.36
N ALA A 178 19.80 64.95 25.85
CA ALA A 178 18.75 65.90 25.50
C ALA A 178 18.31 66.74 26.71
N LYS A 179 18.21 66.12 27.88
CA LYS A 179 17.87 66.82 29.13
C LYS A 179 18.96 67.82 29.53
N LEU A 180 20.23 67.45 29.43
CA LEU A 180 21.35 68.37 29.71
C LEU A 180 21.37 69.54 28.72
N ALA A 181 21.07 69.29 27.44
CA ALA A 181 20.94 70.33 26.43
C ALA A 181 19.79 71.31 26.75
N ALA A 182 18.61 70.81 27.16
CA ALA A 182 17.47 71.64 27.56
C ALA A 182 17.79 72.52 28.79
N ILE A 183 18.49 71.98 29.79
CA ILE A 183 18.94 72.74 30.97
C ILE A 183 19.90 73.86 30.55
N SER A 184 20.86 73.56 29.67
CA SER A 184 21.84 74.54 29.16
C SER A 184 21.17 75.62 28.30
N GLY A 185 20.09 75.27 27.59
CA GLY A 185 19.23 76.16 26.83
C GLY A 185 18.18 76.92 27.66
N ASN A 186 18.17 76.76 28.99
CA ASN A 186 17.20 77.35 29.92
C ASN A 186 15.72 76.94 29.71
N ASP A 187 15.45 75.84 29.02
CA ASP A 187 14.11 75.28 28.85
C ASP A 187 13.80 74.24 29.94
N PHE A 188 13.42 74.74 31.12
CA PHE A 188 13.13 73.90 32.28
C PHE A 188 11.83 73.08 32.16
N SER A 189 10.89 73.53 31.32
CA SER A 189 9.67 72.78 30.98
C SER A 189 10.05 71.47 30.29
N SER A 190 10.81 71.56 29.19
CA SER A 190 11.27 70.39 28.44
C SER A 190 12.17 69.48 29.27
N ALA A 191 13.07 70.04 30.10
CA ALA A 191 13.90 69.24 31.00
C ALA A 191 13.09 68.44 32.05
N LYS A 192 11.94 68.98 32.51
CA LYS A 192 11.05 68.29 33.45
C LYS A 192 10.29 67.15 32.76
N GLU A 193 9.83 67.37 31.54
CA GLU A 193 9.19 66.34 30.70
C GLU A 193 10.14 65.19 30.39
N LEU A 194 11.36 65.49 29.92
CA LEU A 194 12.41 64.49 29.67
C LEU A 194 12.75 63.68 30.93
N LYS A 195 12.78 64.31 32.11
CA LYS A 195 12.97 63.59 33.38
C LYS A 195 11.84 62.60 33.69
N ALA A 196 10.60 62.95 33.34
CA ALA A 196 9.46 62.05 33.52
C ALA A 196 9.52 60.90 32.51
N GLU A 197 9.87 61.17 31.25
CA GLU A 197 10.07 60.17 30.21
C GLU A 197 11.19 59.19 30.58
N MET A 198 12.35 59.68 31.03
CA MET A 198 13.44 58.82 31.49
C MET A 198 12.99 57.88 32.62
N LYS A 199 12.19 58.34 33.59
CA LYS A 199 11.64 57.47 34.64
C LYS A 199 10.76 56.36 34.06
N ALA A 200 9.94 56.67 33.05
CA ALA A 200 9.13 55.68 32.37
C ALA A 200 9.99 54.65 31.62
N VAL A 201 11.03 55.09 30.91
CA VAL A 201 11.97 54.20 30.20
C VAL A 201 12.77 53.32 31.18
N TYR A 202 13.18 53.84 32.35
CA TYR A 202 13.81 53.03 33.40
C TYR A 202 12.89 51.89 33.87
N LEU A 203 11.61 52.19 34.14
CA LEU A 203 10.64 51.16 34.55
C LEU A 203 10.41 50.11 33.47
N GLU A 204 10.37 50.53 32.20
CA GLU A 204 10.20 49.60 31.08
C GLU A 204 11.42 48.70 30.87
N ARG A 205 12.64 49.25 30.97
CA ARG A 205 13.88 48.47 30.97
C ARG A 205 13.87 47.42 32.07
N ASP A 206 13.53 47.79 33.31
CA ASP A 206 13.51 46.86 34.44
C ASP A 206 12.50 45.72 34.22
N ARG A 207 11.35 46.01 33.60
CA ARG A 207 10.37 45.00 33.18
C ARG A 207 10.92 44.07 32.11
N LEU A 208 11.54 44.61 31.05
CA LEU A 208 12.14 43.82 29.98
C LEU A 208 13.27 42.94 30.50
N GLU A 209 14.09 43.43 31.42
CA GLU A 209 15.17 42.67 32.03
C GLU A 209 14.65 41.53 32.92
N ALA A 210 13.57 41.78 33.68
CA ALA A 210 12.89 40.72 34.44
C ALA A 210 12.30 39.63 33.53
N LEU A 211 11.69 40.02 32.40
CA LEU A 211 11.21 39.07 31.38
C LEU A 211 12.36 38.27 30.76
N ALA A 212 13.48 38.92 30.44
CA ALA A 212 14.65 38.24 29.89
C ALA A 212 15.24 37.21 30.87
N LYS A 213 15.34 37.54 32.17
CA LYS A 213 15.78 36.61 33.23
C LYS A 213 14.86 35.41 33.35
N ARG A 214 13.54 35.63 33.34
CA ARG A 214 12.54 34.56 33.40
C ARG A 214 12.56 33.67 32.16
N LEU A 215 12.72 34.24 30.97
CA LEU A 215 12.85 33.46 29.75
C LEU A 215 14.14 32.64 29.73
N HIS A 216 15.24 33.20 30.24
CA HIS A 216 16.51 32.47 30.35
C HIS A 216 16.40 31.25 31.29
N SER A 217 15.77 31.39 32.47
CA SER A 217 15.56 30.26 33.37
C SER A 217 14.68 29.17 32.75
N LEU A 218 13.61 29.56 32.05
CA LEU A 218 12.74 28.61 31.34
C LEU A 218 13.51 27.90 30.21
N SER A 219 14.26 28.65 29.41
CA SER A 219 15.09 28.10 28.33
C SER A 219 16.16 27.13 28.84
N SER A 220 16.76 27.42 30.00
CA SER A 220 17.73 26.51 30.63
C SER A 220 17.09 25.20 31.06
N GLY A 221 15.89 25.27 31.67
CA GLY A 221 15.12 24.08 32.04
C GLY A 221 14.78 23.21 30.83
N SER A 222 14.23 23.80 29.78
CA SER A 222 13.91 23.07 28.54
C SER A 222 15.15 22.50 27.84
N SER A 223 16.31 23.17 27.92
CA SER A 223 17.57 22.63 27.39
C SER A 223 18.06 21.41 28.17
N GLN A 224 17.87 21.40 29.50
CA GLN A 224 18.23 20.27 30.35
C GLN A 224 17.28 19.08 30.11
N GLU A 225 15.99 19.33 29.94
CA GLU A 225 15.01 18.30 29.54
C GLU A 225 15.36 17.68 28.17
N LEU A 226 15.71 18.51 27.19
CA LEU A 226 16.17 18.05 25.88
C LEU A 226 17.43 17.18 25.98
N ALA A 227 18.38 17.54 26.84
CA ALA A 227 19.57 16.71 27.09
C ALA A 227 19.19 15.35 27.69
N GLY A 228 18.28 15.32 28.66
CA GLY A 228 17.76 14.08 29.23
C GLY A 228 17.04 13.20 28.20
N MET A 229 16.23 13.80 27.30
CA MET A 229 15.60 13.06 26.20
C MET A 229 16.64 12.48 25.23
N LYS A 230 17.70 13.23 24.88
CA LYS A 230 18.80 12.74 24.02
C LYS A 230 19.55 11.58 24.67
N GLU A 231 19.77 11.63 25.98
CA GLU A 231 20.37 10.54 26.74
C GLU A 231 19.47 9.29 26.76
N GLN A 232 18.17 9.46 26.99
CA GLN A 232 17.19 8.37 26.92
C GLN A 232 17.16 7.73 25.53
N ARG A 233 17.23 8.52 24.45
CA ARG A 233 17.33 7.99 23.09
C ARG A 233 18.60 7.16 22.90
N GLN A 234 19.73 7.65 23.43
CA GLN A 234 20.99 6.93 23.34
C GLN A 234 20.92 5.58 24.08
N GLN A 235 20.30 5.55 25.25
CA GLN A 235 20.07 4.31 26.01
C GLN A 235 19.17 3.33 25.23
N LEU A 236 18.07 3.82 24.64
CA LEU A 236 17.18 2.99 23.81
C LEU A 236 17.89 2.41 22.58
N ARG A 237 18.75 3.20 21.91
CA ARG A 237 19.56 2.72 20.77
C ARG A 237 20.51 1.60 21.19
N GLN A 238 21.21 1.77 22.32
CA GLN A 238 22.11 0.74 22.85
C GLN A 238 21.34 -0.54 23.23
N GLU A 239 20.15 -0.41 23.82
CA GLU A 239 19.29 -1.55 24.15
C GLU A 239 18.79 -2.27 22.88
N LEU A 240 18.44 -1.52 21.84
CA LEU A 240 18.03 -2.05 20.54
C LEU A 240 19.16 -2.86 19.90
N GLU A 241 20.34 -2.25 19.78
CA GLU A 241 21.54 -2.90 19.21
C GLU A 241 21.90 -4.16 19.99
N GLN A 242 21.85 -4.11 21.32
CA GLN A 242 22.09 -5.28 22.16
C GLN A 242 21.06 -6.40 21.91
N ARG A 243 19.77 -6.07 21.79
CA ARG A 243 18.72 -7.08 21.54
C ARG A 243 18.79 -7.65 20.14
N GLU A 244 19.14 -6.84 19.14
CA GLU A 244 19.37 -7.29 17.77
C GLU A 244 20.55 -8.24 17.70
N ALA A 245 21.69 -7.88 18.30
CA ALA A 245 22.86 -8.76 18.37
C ALA A 245 22.55 -10.08 19.08
N GLN A 246 21.79 -10.04 20.18
CA GLN A 246 21.35 -11.26 20.88
C GLN A 246 20.39 -12.11 20.03
N HIS A 247 19.50 -11.49 19.26
CA HIS A 247 18.61 -12.20 18.35
C HIS A 247 19.39 -12.84 17.20
N GLU A 248 20.30 -12.09 16.59
CA GLU A 248 21.18 -12.57 15.53
C GLU A 248 22.06 -13.74 15.98
N SER A 249 22.67 -13.65 17.17
CA SER A 249 23.46 -14.73 17.74
C SER A 249 22.62 -16.01 17.94
N ARG A 250 21.37 -15.87 18.39
CA ARG A 250 20.45 -17.02 18.54
C ARG A 250 20.05 -17.61 17.19
N LEU A 251 19.85 -16.77 16.17
CA LEU A 251 19.59 -17.24 14.81
C LEU A 251 20.78 -18.00 14.23
N LYS A 252 22.00 -17.48 14.41
CA LYS A 252 23.23 -18.18 14.01
C LYS A 252 23.35 -19.54 14.68
N GLU A 253 23.15 -19.59 16.00
CA GLU A 253 23.21 -20.85 16.76
C GLU A 253 22.18 -21.87 16.28
N ASN A 254 20.92 -21.46 16.11
CA ASN A 254 19.86 -22.35 15.63
C ASN A 254 20.09 -22.81 14.19
N ALA A 255 20.56 -21.92 13.31
CA ALA A 255 20.86 -22.24 11.93
C ALA A 255 22.03 -23.23 11.83
N VAL A 256 23.10 -23.07 12.61
CA VAL A 256 24.22 -24.04 12.65
C VAL A 256 23.73 -25.41 13.12
N LYS A 257 22.94 -25.49 14.21
CA LYS A 257 22.38 -26.77 14.68
C LYS A 257 21.46 -27.42 13.64
N TYR A 258 20.75 -26.62 12.86
CA TYR A 258 19.88 -27.12 11.79
C TYR A 258 20.68 -27.62 10.59
N VAL A 259 21.76 -26.92 10.23
CA VAL A 259 22.75 -27.37 9.22
C VAL A 259 23.34 -28.73 9.62
N GLU A 260 23.85 -28.87 10.85
CA GLU A 260 24.38 -30.14 11.36
C GLU A 260 23.35 -31.28 11.29
N LEU A 261 22.08 -30.97 11.59
CA LEU A 261 20.98 -31.93 11.47
C LEU A 261 20.74 -32.32 10.01
N LEU A 262 20.67 -31.36 9.09
CA LEU A 262 20.47 -31.60 7.66
C LEU A 262 21.61 -32.43 7.07
N GLU A 263 22.87 -32.08 7.38
CA GLU A 263 24.04 -32.84 6.96
C GLU A 263 23.98 -34.27 7.47
N GLY A 264 23.72 -34.48 8.77
CA GLY A 264 23.59 -35.82 9.34
C GLY A 264 22.50 -36.66 8.66
N ARG A 265 21.38 -36.04 8.27
CA ARG A 265 20.30 -36.72 7.55
C ARG A 265 20.66 -37.03 6.11
N LEU A 266 21.31 -36.11 5.41
CA LEU A 266 21.78 -36.30 4.03
C LEU A 266 22.73 -37.49 3.92
N HIS A 267 23.65 -37.66 4.88
CA HIS A 267 24.56 -38.82 4.95
C HIS A 267 23.84 -40.16 5.21
N SER A 268 22.64 -40.13 5.80
CA SER A 268 21.85 -41.32 6.14
C SER A 268 20.70 -41.59 5.17
N CYS A 269 20.45 -40.71 4.20
CA CYS A 269 19.31 -40.81 3.30
C CYS A 269 19.52 -41.94 2.28
N GLY A 270 18.44 -42.66 1.99
CA GLY A 270 18.38 -43.61 0.86
C GLY A 270 17.35 -43.20 -0.21
N CYS A 271 16.93 -41.94 -0.21
CA CYS A 271 15.88 -41.40 -1.06
C CYS A 271 16.37 -40.14 -1.80
N SER A 272 16.63 -40.29 -3.09
CA SER A 272 17.12 -39.22 -3.98
C SER A 272 16.18 -38.03 -4.14
N GLY A 273 14.90 -38.18 -3.81
CA GLY A 273 13.92 -37.09 -3.77
C GLY A 273 14.13 -36.18 -2.56
N LEU A 274 14.31 -36.75 -1.37
CA LEU A 274 14.56 -36.00 -0.14
C LEU A 274 15.97 -35.42 -0.10
N GLU A 275 16.96 -36.11 -0.67
CA GLU A 275 18.34 -35.61 -0.79
C GLU A 275 18.37 -34.23 -1.45
N ARG A 276 17.72 -34.09 -2.63
CA ARG A 276 17.65 -32.80 -3.34
C ARG A 276 16.93 -31.70 -2.55
N ILE A 277 15.91 -32.06 -1.78
CA ILE A 277 15.17 -31.10 -0.95
C ILE A 277 16.05 -30.62 0.21
N TRP A 278 16.75 -31.54 0.88
CA TRP A 278 17.64 -31.20 1.99
C TRP A 278 18.91 -30.49 1.54
N GLU A 279 19.44 -30.80 0.36
CA GLU A 279 20.54 -30.05 -0.27
C GLU A 279 20.13 -28.59 -0.53
N ALA A 280 18.93 -28.37 -1.08
CA ALA A 280 18.41 -27.03 -1.29
C ALA A 280 18.22 -26.28 0.05
N ASP A 281 17.65 -26.94 1.07
CA ASP A 281 17.44 -26.32 2.39
C ASP A 281 18.79 -26.02 3.10
N LEU A 282 19.78 -26.90 2.91
CA LEU A 282 21.15 -26.72 3.39
C LEU A 282 21.83 -25.52 2.71
N GLU A 283 21.68 -25.39 1.38
CA GLU A 283 22.18 -24.24 0.63
C GLU A 283 21.53 -22.93 1.11
N VAL A 284 20.22 -22.93 1.34
CA VAL A 284 19.50 -21.78 1.92
C VAL A 284 20.05 -21.43 3.31
N CYS A 285 20.33 -22.42 4.15
CA CYS A 285 20.92 -22.19 5.47
C CYS A 285 22.33 -21.60 5.40
N HIS A 286 23.15 -22.06 4.46
CA HIS A 286 24.49 -21.50 4.22
C HIS A 286 24.42 -20.06 3.72
N LEU A 287 23.52 -19.76 2.78
CA LEU A 287 23.27 -18.39 2.31
C LEU A 287 22.77 -17.49 3.45
N PHE A 288 21.88 -18.00 4.30
CA PHE A 288 21.39 -17.30 5.48
C PHE A 288 22.53 -16.95 6.45
N LEU A 289 23.36 -17.94 6.81
CA LEU A 289 24.52 -17.73 7.69
C LEU A 289 25.52 -16.74 7.10
N ARG A 290 25.78 -16.82 5.79
CA ARG A 290 26.63 -15.85 5.08
C ARG A 290 26.03 -14.45 5.11
N GLY A 291 24.72 -14.32 4.92
CA GLY A 291 23.99 -13.06 5.05
C GLY A 291 24.15 -12.44 6.44
N LEU A 292 24.07 -13.25 7.50
CA LEU A 292 24.30 -12.78 8.87
C LEU A 292 25.77 -12.42 9.16
N GLN A 293 26.75 -12.97 8.43
CA GLN A 293 28.16 -12.59 8.58
C GLN A 293 28.48 -11.26 7.90
N LEU A 294 27.85 -10.99 6.75
CA LEU A 294 28.01 -9.74 6.01
C LEU A 294 27.31 -8.56 6.71
N ARG A 295 26.35 -8.83 7.58
CA ARG A 295 25.62 -7.83 8.36
C ARG A 295 26.40 -7.24 9.54
N THR A 296 27.75 -7.33 9.52
CA THR A 296 28.61 -6.62 10.47
C THR A 296 28.17 -5.16 10.62
N PRO A 297 28.20 -4.60 11.84
CA PRO A 297 27.63 -3.30 12.13
C PRO A 297 28.42 -2.26 11.35
N SER A 298 27.84 -1.80 10.24
CA SER A 298 28.41 -0.72 9.46
C SER A 298 28.45 0.51 10.35
N CYS A 299 29.68 0.97 10.57
CA CYS A 299 30.12 2.22 11.15
C CYS A 299 29.05 3.29 11.34
N SER A 300 28.99 3.79 12.58
CA SER A 300 28.57 5.11 13.03
C SER A 300 27.89 5.97 11.96
N GLU A 301 26.58 6.17 12.18
CA GLU A 301 25.86 7.39 11.84
C GLU A 301 26.63 8.59 12.44
N ALA A 302 27.67 9.04 11.74
CA ALA A 302 28.35 10.28 12.03
C ALA A 302 27.40 11.40 11.63
N ASP A 303 26.98 12.16 12.64
CA ASP A 303 26.26 13.43 12.59
C ASP A 303 26.22 14.09 11.20
N ILE A 304 25.09 13.93 10.51
CA ILE A 304 24.63 14.90 9.51
C ILE A 304 23.31 15.46 10.04
N GLU A 305 23.42 16.36 11.02
CA GLU A 305 22.43 17.42 11.18
C GLU A 305 22.68 18.48 10.09
N ASP A 306 21.58 18.99 9.52
CA ASP A 306 21.43 20.10 8.54
C ASP A 306 21.60 19.83 7.03
N LEU A 307 20.49 19.49 6.33
CA LEU A 307 19.76 20.40 5.40
C LEU A 307 18.53 19.72 4.75
N PRO A 308 17.54 20.47 4.25
CA PRO A 308 16.20 19.97 3.93
C PRO A 308 16.05 19.46 2.49
N SER A 309 15.06 18.58 2.37
CA SER A 309 14.54 17.96 1.15
C SER A 309 14.13 18.95 0.06
N ALA A 310 14.65 18.75 -1.15
CA ALA A 310 13.93 18.95 -2.40
C ALA A 310 14.52 18.06 -3.50
N HIS A 311 13.70 17.17 -4.04
CA HIS A 311 13.91 16.51 -5.32
C HIS A 311 14.16 17.55 -6.43
N VAL A 312 15.11 17.25 -7.33
CA VAL A 312 14.99 17.25 -8.81
C VAL A 312 16.40 17.27 -9.42
N GLY A 313 16.68 16.27 -10.26
CA GLY A 313 17.62 16.37 -11.39
C GLY A 313 19.11 16.22 -11.08
N LEU A 314 19.67 15.08 -11.50
CA LEU A 314 21.07 14.98 -11.93
C LEU A 314 21.43 16.16 -12.86
N PRO A 315 22.64 16.72 -12.76
CA PRO A 315 23.72 16.16 -13.56
C PRO A 315 25.09 16.08 -12.88
N ILE A 316 25.85 15.11 -13.40
CA ILE A 316 27.24 14.72 -13.19
C ILE A 316 28.21 15.93 -13.10
N PRO A 317 29.25 15.87 -12.23
CA PRO A 317 30.13 17.00 -11.90
C PRO A 317 31.33 17.14 -12.85
N PRO A 318 31.95 18.33 -12.95
CA PRO A 318 33.35 18.44 -13.36
C PRO A 318 34.24 18.43 -12.11
N CYS A 319 35.04 17.38 -12.03
CA CYS A 319 36.06 17.13 -11.02
C CYS A 319 37.27 18.07 -11.22
N THR A 320 37.77 18.70 -10.16
CA THR A 320 39.22 18.98 -10.06
C THR A 320 39.70 19.01 -8.60
N LYS A 321 40.62 18.09 -8.31
CA LYS A 321 41.69 18.13 -7.30
C LYS A 321 41.33 17.85 -5.84
N GLU A 322 41.17 16.56 -5.54
CA GLU A 322 41.68 15.93 -4.32
C GLU A 322 42.26 14.55 -4.71
N GLU A 323 43.44 14.59 -5.33
CA GLU A 323 44.16 13.44 -5.92
C GLU A 323 45.27 12.90 -5.00
N GLU A 324 45.17 13.13 -3.69
CA GLU A 324 46.22 12.73 -2.73
C GLU A 324 45.76 11.70 -1.67
N ASP A 325 44.47 11.46 -1.50
CA ASP A 325 43.97 10.44 -0.55
C ASP A 325 43.58 9.10 -1.21
N CYS A 326 43.41 9.06 -2.53
CA CYS A 326 43.11 7.81 -3.25
C CYS A 326 44.36 6.98 -3.59
N ALA A 327 45.57 7.54 -3.49
CA ALA A 327 46.81 6.80 -3.76
C ALA A 327 47.26 5.91 -2.58
N MET A 328 46.68 6.06 -1.39
CA MET A 328 47.03 5.26 -0.21
C MET A 328 46.20 3.99 -0.04
N LEU A 329 45.03 3.88 -0.69
CA LEU A 329 44.16 2.70 -0.60
C LEU A 329 44.40 1.64 -1.69
N THR A 330 45.22 1.93 -2.69
CA THR A 330 45.58 0.93 -3.73
C THR A 330 46.65 -0.07 -3.27
N ALA A 331 47.30 0.15 -2.11
CA ALA A 331 48.37 -0.71 -1.61
C ALA A 331 47.91 -1.95 -0.83
N LEU A 332 46.61 -2.13 -0.58
CA LEU A 332 46.06 -3.31 0.09
C LEU A 332 44.90 -3.95 -0.71
N GLY A 333 45.19 -4.40 -1.93
CA GLY A 333 44.55 -5.58 -2.53
C GLY A 333 43.01 -5.61 -2.65
N GLY A 334 42.37 -4.49 -2.97
CA GLY A 334 40.92 -4.44 -3.21
C GLY A 334 40.54 -4.78 -4.65
N ARG A 335 40.24 -6.06 -4.93
CA ARG A 335 39.41 -6.47 -6.08
C ARG A 335 37.94 -6.37 -5.67
N CYS A 336 37.34 -5.17 -5.72
CA CYS A 336 35.89 -5.04 -5.47
C CYS A 336 35.15 -4.11 -6.45
N GLU A 337 35.83 -3.22 -7.18
CA GLU A 337 35.13 -2.30 -8.09
C GLU A 337 34.82 -2.92 -9.46
N ALA A 338 35.65 -3.87 -9.94
CA ALA A 338 35.41 -4.56 -11.20
C ALA A 338 34.27 -5.60 -11.11
N GLU A 339 34.15 -6.30 -9.97
CA GLU A 339 33.13 -7.34 -9.78
C GLU A 339 31.70 -6.78 -9.63
N ALA A 340 31.56 -5.58 -9.06
CA ALA A 340 30.27 -4.91 -8.91
C ALA A 340 29.72 -4.39 -10.25
N ALA A 341 30.61 -3.88 -11.12
CA ALA A 341 30.24 -3.46 -12.48
C ALA A 341 29.86 -4.67 -13.35
N ASP A 342 30.65 -5.75 -13.30
CA ASP A 342 30.35 -7.02 -14.00
C ASP A 342 29.01 -7.63 -13.54
N LEU A 343 28.68 -7.54 -12.25
CA LEU A 343 27.41 -8.03 -11.72
C LEU A 343 26.23 -7.19 -12.19
N MET A 344 26.38 -5.87 -12.26
CA MET A 344 25.35 -4.95 -12.76
C MET A 344 25.03 -5.23 -14.23
N GLU A 345 26.05 -5.38 -15.08
CA GLU A 345 25.87 -5.72 -16.50
C GLU A 345 25.19 -7.09 -16.68
N ARG A 346 25.55 -8.08 -15.83
CA ARG A 346 24.88 -9.39 -15.83
C ARG A 346 23.42 -9.30 -15.40
N CYS A 347 23.10 -8.47 -14.41
CA CYS A 347 21.72 -8.25 -13.98
C CYS A 347 20.89 -7.56 -15.07
N GLU A 348 21.44 -6.59 -15.79
CA GLU A 348 20.79 -5.96 -16.95
C GLU A 348 20.52 -6.98 -18.06
N LEU A 349 21.51 -7.81 -18.41
CA LEU A 349 21.35 -8.86 -19.43
C LEU A 349 20.27 -9.89 -19.04
N ILE A 350 20.19 -10.27 -17.76
CA ILE A 350 19.13 -11.15 -17.26
C ILE A 350 17.77 -10.47 -17.36
N SER A 351 17.68 -9.19 -17.00
CA SER A 351 16.44 -8.41 -17.10
C SER A 351 15.93 -8.34 -18.55
N ASP A 352 16.81 -8.04 -19.51
CA ASP A 352 16.47 -8.02 -20.93
C ASP A 352 16.02 -9.39 -21.44
N ARG A 353 16.67 -10.47 -20.98
CA ARG A 353 16.28 -11.83 -21.34
C ARG A 353 14.92 -12.22 -20.78
N LEU A 354 14.59 -11.78 -19.56
CA LEU A 354 13.28 -12.03 -18.96
C LEU A 354 12.17 -11.30 -19.73
N MET A 355 12.39 -10.04 -20.12
CA MET A 355 11.46 -9.29 -20.95
C MET A 355 11.20 -9.98 -22.29
N ALA A 356 12.25 -10.47 -22.96
CA ALA A 356 12.10 -11.20 -24.22
C ALA A 356 11.32 -12.51 -24.07
N LEU A 357 11.56 -13.26 -22.98
CA LEU A 357 10.83 -14.49 -22.69
C LEU A 357 9.35 -14.21 -22.36
N GLU A 358 9.07 -13.10 -21.67
CA GLU A 358 7.72 -12.65 -21.40
C GLU A 358 6.97 -12.33 -22.70
N ASP A 359 7.59 -11.60 -23.64
CA ASP A 359 7.02 -11.31 -24.95
C ASP A 359 6.78 -12.59 -25.78
N GLU A 360 7.71 -13.54 -25.74
CA GLU A 360 7.58 -14.85 -26.39
C GLU A 360 6.40 -15.64 -25.82
N LEU A 361 6.23 -15.65 -24.50
CA LEU A 361 5.13 -16.34 -23.83
C LEU A 361 3.77 -15.73 -24.17
N HIS A 362 3.66 -14.40 -24.12
CA HIS A 362 2.44 -13.68 -24.52
C HIS A 362 2.08 -13.97 -25.98
N THR A 363 3.08 -14.00 -26.87
CA THR A 363 2.87 -14.32 -28.29
C THR A 363 2.41 -15.78 -28.48
N ALA A 364 2.96 -16.72 -27.72
CA ALA A 364 2.56 -18.13 -27.79
C ALA A 364 1.11 -18.35 -27.30
N LEU A 365 0.73 -17.71 -26.20
CA LEU A 365 -0.64 -17.75 -25.67
C LEU A 365 -1.65 -17.19 -26.69
N LEU A 366 -1.39 -16.00 -27.25
CA LEU A 366 -2.26 -15.41 -28.27
C LEU A 366 -2.43 -16.30 -29.49
N LYS A 367 -1.36 -16.97 -29.95
CA LYS A 367 -1.42 -17.91 -31.07
C LYS A 367 -2.24 -19.15 -30.73
N GLN A 368 -2.10 -19.68 -29.51
CA GLN A 368 -2.85 -20.84 -29.06
C GLN A 368 -4.35 -20.52 -28.96
N ASP A 369 -4.70 -19.37 -28.40
CA ASP A 369 -6.09 -18.90 -28.30
C ASP A 369 -6.71 -18.67 -29.67
N GLN A 370 -5.95 -18.11 -30.62
CA GLN A 370 -6.42 -17.93 -32.00
C GLN A 370 -6.66 -19.27 -32.71
N ALA A 371 -5.75 -20.24 -32.54
CA ALA A 371 -5.90 -21.58 -33.11
C ALA A 371 -7.09 -22.32 -32.49
N LEU A 372 -7.28 -22.21 -31.17
CA LEU A 372 -8.42 -22.79 -30.47
C LEU A 372 -9.75 -22.17 -30.93
N THR A 373 -9.79 -20.84 -31.07
CA THR A 373 -10.97 -20.12 -31.56
C THR A 373 -11.36 -20.57 -32.96
N GLN A 374 -10.38 -20.71 -33.87
CA GLN A 374 -10.63 -21.20 -35.24
C GLN A 374 -11.12 -22.66 -35.26
N SER A 375 -10.56 -23.52 -34.39
CA SER A 375 -11.00 -24.91 -34.27
C SER A 375 -12.45 -25.01 -33.78
N LEU A 376 -12.80 -24.25 -32.73
CA LEU A 376 -14.15 -24.20 -32.20
C LEU A 376 -15.15 -23.64 -33.22
N GLU A 377 -14.78 -22.61 -33.97
CA GLU A 377 -15.61 -22.06 -35.04
C GLU A 377 -15.88 -23.11 -36.14
N ALA A 378 -14.86 -23.89 -36.52
CA ALA A 378 -15.01 -24.97 -37.49
C ALA A 378 -15.94 -26.09 -36.99
N GLU A 379 -15.81 -26.51 -35.72
CA GLU A 379 -16.70 -27.50 -35.11
C GLU A 379 -18.14 -26.99 -35.02
N VAL A 380 -18.35 -25.75 -34.58
CA VAL A 380 -19.69 -25.14 -34.51
C VAL A 380 -20.32 -25.08 -35.91
N GLN A 381 -19.55 -24.72 -36.94
CA GLN A 381 -20.03 -24.66 -38.31
C GLN A 381 -20.34 -26.07 -38.86
N GLN A 382 -19.55 -27.08 -38.49
CA GLN A 382 -19.84 -28.48 -38.82
C GLN A 382 -21.14 -28.94 -38.18
N VAL A 383 -21.31 -28.74 -36.86
CA VAL A 383 -22.54 -29.07 -36.13
C VAL A 383 -23.75 -28.38 -36.75
N LYS A 384 -23.62 -27.10 -37.10
CA LYS A 384 -24.67 -26.35 -37.80
C LYS A 384 -25.03 -26.99 -39.14
N SER A 385 -24.05 -27.39 -39.95
CA SER A 385 -24.30 -28.04 -41.24
C SER A 385 -24.99 -29.40 -41.10
N THR A 386 -24.59 -30.19 -40.09
CA THR A 386 -25.21 -31.48 -39.79
C THR A 386 -26.66 -31.30 -39.32
N LEU A 387 -26.91 -30.35 -38.42
CA LEU A 387 -28.27 -30.02 -37.98
C LEU A 387 -29.14 -29.52 -39.14
N GLN A 388 -28.60 -28.70 -40.05
CA GLN A 388 -29.31 -28.27 -41.25
C GLN A 388 -29.62 -29.43 -42.19
N ALA A 389 -28.71 -30.40 -42.35
CA ALA A 389 -28.94 -31.60 -43.15
C ALA A 389 -30.00 -32.52 -42.51
N MET A 390 -29.94 -32.72 -41.19
CA MET A 390 -30.96 -33.49 -40.46
C MET A 390 -32.34 -32.81 -40.54
N LEU A 391 -32.40 -31.48 -40.42
CA LEU A 391 -33.64 -30.73 -40.63
C LEU A 391 -34.18 -30.84 -42.05
N ALA A 392 -33.30 -30.95 -43.06
CA ALA A 392 -33.72 -31.16 -44.44
C ALA A 392 -34.26 -32.60 -44.66
N GLN A 393 -33.64 -33.60 -44.03
CA GLN A 393 -34.13 -34.99 -44.06
C GLN A 393 -35.50 -35.12 -43.40
N LEU A 394 -35.70 -34.53 -42.22
CA LEU A 394 -37.00 -34.54 -41.54
C LEU A 394 -38.11 -33.87 -42.36
N LYS A 395 -37.79 -32.78 -43.09
CA LYS A 395 -38.76 -32.14 -43.99
C LYS A 395 -39.11 -32.96 -45.22
N VAL A 396 -38.21 -33.84 -45.68
CA VAL A 396 -38.48 -34.77 -46.80
C VAL A 396 -39.30 -35.95 -46.30
N GLU A 397 -39.00 -36.48 -45.12
CA GLU A 397 -39.79 -37.53 -44.47
C GLU A 397 -41.23 -37.04 -44.16
N GLU A 398 -41.42 -35.80 -43.69
CA GLU A 398 -42.76 -35.21 -43.51
C GLU A 398 -43.52 -35.07 -44.86
N GLN A 399 -42.84 -34.81 -45.98
CA GLN A 399 -43.46 -34.74 -47.31
C GLN A 399 -43.78 -36.14 -47.88
N GLU A 400 -42.95 -37.14 -47.60
CA GLU A 400 -43.18 -38.53 -48.01
C GLU A 400 -44.27 -39.21 -47.15
N GLU A 401 -44.41 -38.84 -45.87
CA GLU A 401 -45.52 -39.29 -45.01
C GLU A 401 -46.86 -38.67 -45.43
N GLU A 402 -46.90 -37.38 -45.82
CA GLU A 402 -48.13 -36.76 -46.38
C GLU A 402 -48.56 -37.42 -47.71
N GLU A 403 -47.64 -37.80 -48.60
CA GLU A 403 -47.95 -38.56 -49.83
C GLU A 403 -48.33 -40.04 -49.55
N GLY A 404 -47.79 -40.62 -48.47
CA GLY A 404 -48.08 -41.98 -48.03
C GLY A 404 -49.44 -42.14 -47.35
N GLU A 405 -49.88 -41.14 -46.58
CA GLU A 405 -51.21 -41.12 -45.96
C GLU A 405 -52.34 -40.89 -46.98
N GLU A 406 -52.13 -40.05 -48.02
CA GLU A 406 -53.09 -39.91 -49.13
C GLU A 406 -53.32 -41.24 -49.89
N LEU A 407 -52.29 -42.08 -50.04
CA LEU A 407 -52.42 -43.40 -50.67
C LEU A 407 -53.08 -44.46 -49.76
N ASN A 408 -52.95 -44.32 -48.43
CA ASN A 408 -53.48 -45.31 -47.48
C ASN A 408 -54.97 -45.07 -47.14
N ASP A 409 -55.43 -43.81 -47.17
CA ASP A 409 -56.85 -43.47 -47.02
C ASP A 409 -57.71 -43.87 -48.24
N LEU A 410 -57.10 -44.05 -49.41
CA LEU A 410 -57.76 -44.59 -50.60
C LEU A 410 -57.96 -46.11 -50.57
N MET A 411 -57.25 -46.87 -49.72
CA MET A 411 -57.33 -48.34 -49.67
C MET A 411 -58.15 -48.92 -48.50
N LYS A 412 -58.54 -48.13 -47.49
CA LYS A 412 -59.29 -48.62 -46.30
C LYS A 412 -60.82 -48.57 -46.38
N ASN A 413 -61.41 -48.10 -47.48
CA ASN A 413 -62.88 -48.05 -47.68
C ASN A 413 -63.48 -49.24 -48.44
N GLY A 414 -62.79 -50.38 -48.51
CA GLY A 414 -63.29 -51.60 -49.16
C GLY A 414 -63.07 -52.85 -48.32
N THR A 415 -64.18 -53.49 -47.92
CA THR A 415 -64.34 -54.93 -47.56
C THR A 415 -64.55 -55.29 -46.07
N LEU A 416 -65.82 -55.18 -45.66
CA LEU A 416 -66.73 -56.18 -45.04
C LEU A 416 -66.22 -57.22 -43.99
N GLU A 417 -66.88 -57.14 -42.83
CA GLU A 417 -67.61 -58.19 -42.07
C GLU A 417 -66.99 -59.59 -41.89
N GLU A 418 -66.82 -60.03 -40.64
CA GLU A 418 -67.66 -61.06 -39.98
C GLU A 418 -67.20 -61.35 -38.53
N GLU A 419 -68.09 -62.05 -37.83
CA GLU A 419 -68.35 -62.20 -36.39
C GLU A 419 -67.30 -63.00 -35.58
N GLU A 420 -67.25 -62.80 -34.25
CA GLU A 420 -67.75 -63.77 -33.24
C GLU A 420 -67.42 -63.34 -31.80
N GLU A 421 -68.29 -63.79 -30.90
CA GLU A 421 -68.46 -63.42 -29.50
C GLU A 421 -67.50 -64.11 -28.51
N GLU A 422 -67.63 -63.65 -27.27
CA GLU A 422 -67.52 -64.36 -25.99
C GLU A 422 -66.33 -64.07 -25.05
N ASP A 423 -66.76 -63.61 -23.87
CA ASP A 423 -66.26 -63.85 -22.52
C ASP A 423 -65.21 -62.92 -21.88
N GLN A 424 -65.79 -61.90 -21.20
CA GLN A 424 -65.81 -61.79 -19.72
C GLN A 424 -64.51 -62.12 -18.97
N TYR A 425 -64.01 -61.13 -18.21
CA TYR A 425 -64.22 -61.05 -16.76
C TYR A 425 -63.16 -60.11 -16.13
N PHE A 426 -63.66 -59.03 -15.50
CA PHE A 426 -63.16 -58.34 -14.29
C PHE A 426 -61.66 -58.01 -14.16
N SER A 427 -61.22 -56.87 -13.65
CA SER A 427 -61.85 -55.66 -13.11
C SER A 427 -60.69 -54.81 -12.55
N ASP A 428 -60.99 -53.54 -12.32
CA ASP A 428 -60.35 -52.65 -11.34
C ASP A 428 -58.98 -52.07 -11.71
N SER A 429 -58.67 -50.79 -11.50
CA SER A 429 -59.43 -49.64 -11.03
C SER A 429 -58.55 -48.41 -11.28
N TRP A 430 -59.05 -47.51 -12.12
CA TRP A 430 -59.10 -46.06 -11.95
C TRP A 430 -58.52 -45.44 -10.66
N ASP A 431 -57.80 -44.35 -10.91
CA ASP A 431 -57.68 -43.10 -10.17
C ASP A 431 -57.04 -43.10 -8.77
N ILE A 432 -55.86 -42.48 -8.67
CA ILE A 432 -55.67 -41.06 -8.27
C ILE A 432 -54.44 -40.49 -8.99
#